data_AF-A0A101EBR0-F1
#
_entry.id   AF-A0A101EBR0-F1
#
_cell.length_a   1.000
_cell.length_b   1.000
_cell.length_c   1.000
_cell.angle_alpha   90.00
_cell.angle_beta   90.00
_cell.angle_gamma   90.00
#
_symmetry.space_group_name_H-M   'P 1'
#
loop_
_entity.id
_entity.type
_entity.pdbx_description
1 polymer ?
#
loop_
_entity_poly.entity_id
_entity_poly.type
_entity_poly.pdbx_seq_one_letter_code
_entity_poly.pdbx_strand_id
1 'polypeptide(L)'
;MLFERILPDLRRGQYDYVVRDQGYWEKNRDREALRATLPILVASAARWRVRDFEMVESIGSYHIALIDPPEDVFRRVKMAVPATYKLPYAPEPFKMADEPLASLMGSILPRAKNPSKKGIWPWRRK
;
A
#
# COMPACT_ATOMS: atom_id res chain seq x y z
N MET A 1 18.82 10.09 3.53
CA MET A 1 17.52 9.42 3.74
C MET A 1 17.74 8.22 4.66
N LEU A 2 16.80 7.94 5.59
CA LEU A 2 16.92 6.88 6.61
C LEU A 2 17.27 5.50 6.00
N PHE A 3 16.66 5.16 4.86
CA PHE A 3 16.87 3.87 4.19
C PHE A 3 18.32 3.63 3.77
N GLU A 4 18.98 4.60 3.13
CA GLU A 4 20.39 4.47 2.71
C GLU A 4 21.34 4.30 3.91
N ARG A 5 20.95 4.76 5.10
CA ARG A 5 21.73 4.57 6.33
C ARG A 5 21.60 3.15 6.89
N ILE A 6 20.43 2.53 6.77
CA ILE A 6 20.15 1.18 7.31
C ILE A 6 20.37 0.07 6.28
N LEU A 7 20.45 0.40 4.99
CA LEU A 7 20.63 -0.56 3.90
C LEU A 7 21.87 -1.48 4.09
N PRO A 8 23.03 -0.98 4.56
CA PRO A 8 24.18 -1.85 4.84
C PRO A 8 23.88 -2.91 5.91
N ASP A 9 23.11 -2.57 6.94
CA ASP A 9 22.73 -3.49 8.01
C ASP A 9 21.67 -4.49 7.53
N LEU A 10 20.67 -4.05 6.77
CA LEU A 10 19.66 -4.92 6.16
C LEU A 10 20.29 -5.96 5.20
N ARG A 11 21.40 -5.61 4.54
CA ARG A 11 22.14 -6.49 3.64
C ARG A 11 22.99 -7.55 4.35
N ARG A 12 23.10 -7.55 5.68
CA ARG A 12 23.86 -8.56 6.44
C ARG A 12 23.24 -9.97 6.43
N GLY A 13 22.16 -10.17 5.65
CA GLY A 13 21.53 -11.48 5.47
C GLY A 13 20.66 -11.94 6.64
N GLN A 14 20.24 -11.02 7.49
CA GLN A 14 19.41 -11.33 8.67
C GLN A 14 17.91 -11.44 8.35
N TYR A 15 17.52 -11.07 7.13
CA TYR A 15 16.12 -11.05 6.68
C TYR A 15 16.02 -11.74 5.33
N ASP A 16 15.06 -12.65 5.20
CA ASP A 16 14.75 -13.28 3.91
C ASP A 16 14.15 -12.27 2.92
N TYR A 17 13.38 -11.30 3.44
CA TYR A 17 12.72 -10.26 2.65
C TYR A 17 12.78 -8.90 3.34
N VAL A 18 12.94 -7.85 2.53
CA VAL A 18 12.83 -6.46 2.96
C VAL A 18 11.72 -5.80 2.14
N VAL A 19 10.62 -5.46 2.80
CA VAL A 19 9.50 -4.76 2.17
C VAL A 19 9.62 -3.28 2.47
N ARG A 20 9.59 -2.47 1.41
CA ARG A 20 9.61 -1.00 1.52
C ARG A 20 8.34 -0.43 0.92
N ASP A 21 7.51 0.16 1.78
CA ASP A 21 6.40 0.98 1.33
C ASP A 21 6.92 2.33 0.82
N GLN A 22 6.56 2.66 -0.41
CA GLN A 22 6.85 3.95 -1.02
C GLN A 22 5.60 4.84 -1.09
N GLY A 23 4.43 4.41 -0.63
CA GLY A 23 3.19 5.15 -0.77
C GLY A 23 2.72 5.16 -2.22
N TYR A 24 2.18 6.30 -2.66
CA TYR A 24 1.60 6.44 -4.00
C TYR A 24 2.67 6.53 -5.10
N TRP A 25 2.29 6.04 -6.27
CA TRP A 25 3.11 6.16 -7.47
C TRP A 25 3.17 7.61 -7.94
N GLU A 26 4.38 8.08 -8.24
CA GLU A 26 4.66 9.37 -8.87
C GLU A 26 5.84 9.20 -9.84
N LYS A 27 5.80 9.89 -10.99
CA LYS A 27 6.82 9.74 -12.06
C LYS A 27 8.26 10.00 -11.58
N ASN A 28 8.46 10.93 -10.65
CA ASN A 28 9.76 11.24 -10.03
C ASN A 28 10.27 10.15 -9.07
N ARG A 29 9.41 9.20 -8.67
CA ARG A 29 9.73 8.13 -7.71
C ARG A 29 9.96 6.77 -8.36
N ASP A 30 9.65 6.64 -9.65
CA ASP A 30 9.86 5.41 -10.44
C ASP A 30 11.28 4.88 -10.29
N ARG A 31 12.29 5.75 -10.41
CA ARG A 31 13.69 5.35 -10.29
C ARG A 31 13.99 4.66 -8.97
N GLU A 32 13.37 5.10 -7.87
CA GLU A 32 13.61 4.53 -6.55
C GLU A 32 12.82 3.24 -6.35
N ALA A 33 11.60 3.13 -6.88
CA ALA A 33 10.81 1.91 -6.84
C ALA A 33 11.48 0.78 -7.65
N LEU A 34 12.00 1.10 -8.83
CA LEU A 34 12.67 0.16 -9.73
C LEU A 34 14.06 -0.31 -9.25
N ARG A 35 14.58 0.24 -8.13
CA ARG A 35 15.76 -0.32 -7.46
C ARG A 35 15.45 -1.59 -6.66
N ALA A 36 14.18 -1.87 -6.39
CA ALA A 36 13.77 -3.10 -5.73
C ALA A 36 13.98 -4.30 -6.65
N THR A 37 14.35 -5.45 -6.08
CA THR A 37 14.38 -6.74 -6.80
C THR A 37 13.00 -7.11 -7.33
N LEU A 38 11.95 -6.74 -6.60
CA LEU A 38 10.56 -6.99 -6.96
C LEU A 38 9.74 -5.71 -6.75
N PRO A 39 9.68 -4.81 -7.75
CA PRO A 39 8.85 -3.62 -7.66
C PRO A 39 7.38 -4.00 -7.87
N ILE A 40 6.52 -3.59 -6.94
CA ILE A 40 5.08 -3.92 -6.95
C ILE A 40 4.25 -2.64 -6.94
N LEU A 41 3.30 -2.52 -7.87
CA LEU A 41 2.23 -1.53 -7.80
C LEU A 41 0.95 -2.19 -7.31
N VAL A 42 0.38 -1.62 -6.26
CA VAL A 42 -0.88 -2.09 -5.67
C VAL A 42 -1.99 -1.13 -6.07
N ALA A 43 -3.09 -1.64 -6.61
CA ALA A 43 -4.25 -0.83 -6.93
C ALA A 43 -5.56 -1.53 -6.58
N SER A 44 -6.58 -0.73 -6.23
CA SER A 44 -7.96 -1.19 -6.28
C SER A 44 -8.36 -1.41 -7.73
N ALA A 45 -9.08 -2.48 -8.00
CA ALA A 45 -9.42 -2.86 -9.35
C ALA A 45 -10.62 -2.13 -9.98
N ALA A 46 -10.86 -0.89 -9.56
CA ALA A 46 -11.88 -0.06 -10.17
C ALA A 46 -11.46 0.32 -11.60
N ARG A 47 -12.38 0.23 -12.57
CA ARG A 47 -12.10 0.40 -14.01
C ARG A 47 -11.32 1.67 -14.36
N TRP A 48 -11.63 2.79 -13.71
CA TRP A 48 -10.91 4.06 -13.86
C TRP A 48 -9.42 4.01 -13.46
N ARG A 49 -9.03 3.19 -12.48
CA ARG A 49 -7.62 3.01 -12.10
C ARG A 49 -6.77 2.25 -13.12
N VAL A 50 -7.41 1.55 -14.07
CA VAL A 50 -6.66 0.93 -15.16
C VAL A 50 -6.00 1.99 -16.04
N ARG A 51 -6.61 3.18 -16.17
CA ARG A 51 -6.01 4.31 -16.89
C ARG A 51 -4.77 4.86 -16.18
N ASP A 52 -4.71 4.78 -14.85
CA ASP A 52 -3.54 5.22 -14.10
C ASP A 52 -2.30 4.39 -14.49
N PHE A 53 -2.46 3.10 -14.79
CA PHE A 53 -1.37 2.26 -15.29
C PHE A 53 -0.89 2.65 -16.69
N GLU A 54 -1.78 3.17 -17.54
CA GLU A 54 -1.42 3.65 -18.89
C GLU A 54 -0.50 4.89 -18.81
N MET A 55 -0.51 5.62 -17.68
CA MET A 55 0.38 6.75 -17.42
C MET A 55 1.78 6.34 -16.93
N VAL A 56 1.95 5.07 -16.54
CA VAL A 56 3.23 4.55 -16.05
C VAL A 56 4.03 4.02 -17.25
N GLU A 57 4.93 4.85 -17.78
CA GLU A 57 5.78 4.46 -18.92
C GLU A 57 6.58 3.17 -18.66
N SER A 58 6.96 2.94 -17.40
CA SER A 58 7.74 1.80 -16.94
C SER A 58 6.88 0.60 -16.47
N ILE A 59 5.57 0.58 -16.76
CA ILE A 59 4.62 -0.40 -16.20
C ILE A 59 5.04 -1.86 -16.40
N GLY A 60 5.68 -2.18 -17.52
CA GLY A 60 6.18 -3.53 -17.81
C GLY A 60 7.31 -4.01 -16.89
N SER A 61 7.93 -3.09 -16.14
CA SER A 61 8.96 -3.42 -15.13
C SER A 61 8.34 -3.74 -13.76
N TYR A 62 7.06 -3.45 -13.56
CA TYR A 62 6.36 -3.67 -12.30
C TYR A 62 5.59 -4.99 -12.29
N HIS A 63 5.48 -5.55 -11.08
CA HIS A 63 4.47 -6.54 -10.75
C HIS A 63 3.22 -5.78 -10.31
N ILE A 64 2.05 -6.19 -10.79
CA ILE A 64 0.79 -5.50 -10.48
C ILE A 64 -0.02 -6.36 -9.53
N ALA A 65 -0.43 -5.80 -8.41
CA ALA A 65 -1.34 -6.44 -7.47
C ALA A 65 -2.69 -5.71 -7.49
N LEU A 66 -3.72 -6.38 -8.00
CA LEU A 66 -5.08 -5.85 -8.05
C LEU A 66 -5.91 -6.41 -6.90
N ILE A 67 -6.45 -5.53 -6.07
CA ILE A 67 -7.34 -5.90 -4.96
C ILE A 67 -8.76 -6.06 -5.50
N ASP A 68 -9.31 -7.26 -5.30
CA ASP A 68 -10.66 -7.70 -5.67
C ASP A 68 -11.15 -7.23 -7.06
N PRO A 69 -10.43 -7.58 -8.15
CA PRO A 69 -10.82 -7.20 -9.50
C PRO A 69 -12.03 -7.93 -10.04
N PRO A 70 -12.93 -7.19 -10.74
CA PRO A 70 -13.77 -7.79 -11.77
C PRO A 70 -12.92 -8.59 -12.75
N GLU A 71 -13.42 -9.75 -13.17
CA GLU A 71 -12.66 -10.71 -13.96
C GLU A 71 -12.23 -10.16 -15.33
N ASP A 72 -13.07 -9.33 -15.95
CA ASP A 72 -12.77 -8.64 -17.21
C ASP A 72 -11.60 -7.65 -17.06
N VAL A 73 -11.57 -6.89 -15.95
CA VAL A 73 -10.49 -5.96 -15.63
C VAL A 73 -9.20 -6.72 -15.40
N PHE A 74 -9.22 -7.78 -14.59
CA PHE A 74 -8.04 -8.58 -14.31
C PHE A 74 -7.44 -9.16 -15.59
N ARG A 75 -8.27 -9.78 -16.45
CA ARG A 75 -7.81 -10.36 -17.72
C ARG A 75 -7.16 -9.31 -18.63
N ARG A 76 -7.78 -8.14 -18.75
CA ARG A 76 -7.24 -7.05 -19.58
C ARG A 76 -5.85 -6.61 -19.09
N VAL A 77 -5.70 -6.37 -17.79
CA VAL A 77 -4.41 -5.95 -17.21
C VAL A 77 -3.38 -7.07 -17.29
N LYS A 78 -3.76 -8.33 -17.05
CA LYS A 78 -2.88 -9.51 -17.15
C LYS A 78 -2.35 -9.73 -18.58
N MET A 79 -3.15 -9.46 -19.60
CA MET A 79 -2.70 -9.53 -21.00
C MET A 79 -1.65 -8.46 -21.30
N ALA A 80 -1.81 -7.23 -20.78
CA ALA A 80 -0.85 -6.15 -20.97
C ALA A 80 0.41 -6.31 -20.11
N VAL A 81 0.24 -6.80 -18.88
CA VAL A 81 1.30 -6.99 -17.90
C VAL A 81 1.17 -8.40 -17.32
N PRO A 82 1.90 -9.39 -17.87
CA PRO A 82 1.82 -10.79 -17.43
C PRO A 82 2.13 -10.98 -15.94
N ALA A 83 2.91 -10.10 -15.33
CA ALA A 83 3.21 -10.07 -13.90
C ALA A 83 2.07 -9.46 -13.04
N THR A 84 0.81 -9.66 -13.43
CA THR A 84 -0.37 -9.19 -12.69
C THR A 84 -0.94 -10.30 -11.81
N TYR A 85 -1.30 -9.98 -10.57
CA TYR A 85 -1.84 -10.87 -9.56
C TYR A 85 -3.17 -10.34 -9.02
N LYS A 86 -4.06 -11.28 -8.69
CA LYS A 86 -5.33 -11.01 -8.03
C LYS A 86 -5.15 -11.20 -6.53
N LEU A 87 -5.46 -10.17 -5.76
CA LEU A 87 -5.53 -10.24 -4.30
C LEU A 87 -7.01 -10.27 -3.87
N PRO A 88 -7.38 -11.10 -2.89
CA PRO A 88 -8.71 -11.04 -2.30
C PRO A 88 -8.92 -9.69 -1.62
N TYR A 89 -10.18 -9.27 -1.48
CA TYR A 89 -10.50 -8.14 -0.62
C TYR A 89 -10.02 -8.44 0.80
N ALA A 90 -9.17 -7.57 1.34
CA ALA A 90 -8.76 -7.58 2.72
C ALA A 90 -9.35 -6.32 3.39
N PRO A 91 -10.24 -6.45 4.40
CA PRO A 91 -10.67 -5.32 5.20
C PRO A 91 -9.45 -4.66 5.88
N GLU A 92 -9.58 -3.37 6.20
CA GLU A 92 -8.48 -2.65 6.87
C GLU A 92 -8.09 -3.37 8.17
N PRO A 93 -6.82 -3.80 8.30
CA PRO A 93 -6.39 -4.66 9.40
C PRO A 93 -6.63 -4.01 10.78
N PHE A 94 -6.43 -2.69 10.84
CA PHE A 94 -6.62 -1.91 12.08
C PHE A 94 -8.07 -1.52 12.39
N LYS A 95 -9.03 -1.85 11.51
CA LYS A 95 -10.46 -1.63 11.74
C LYS A 95 -11.18 -2.89 12.23
N MET A 96 -10.48 -4.01 12.35
CA MET A 96 -11.02 -5.25 12.90
C MET A 96 -10.61 -5.39 14.36
N ALA A 97 -11.59 -5.57 15.25
CA ALA A 97 -11.38 -5.61 16.70
C ALA A 97 -10.50 -6.80 17.15
N ASP A 98 -10.42 -7.85 16.33
CA ASP A 98 -9.88 -9.16 16.72
C ASP A 98 -8.59 -9.53 15.97
N GLU A 99 -7.93 -8.57 15.30
CA GLU A 99 -6.76 -8.88 14.47
C GLU A 99 -5.45 -9.00 15.30
N PRO A 100 -4.71 -10.13 15.21
CA PRO A 100 -3.42 -10.29 15.87
C PRO A 100 -2.39 -9.23 15.49
N LEU A 101 -2.47 -8.70 14.27
CA LEU A 101 -1.59 -7.64 13.78
C LEU A 101 -1.84 -6.32 14.50
N ALA A 102 -3.10 -5.96 14.76
CA ALA A 102 -3.44 -4.79 15.56
C ALA A 102 -2.90 -4.90 16.99
N SER A 103 -2.97 -6.09 17.59
CA SER A 103 -2.37 -6.36 18.91
C SER A 103 -0.83 -6.26 18.88
N LEU A 104 -0.19 -6.83 17.85
CA LEU A 104 1.27 -6.82 17.70
C LEU A 104 1.81 -5.41 17.49
N MET A 105 1.08 -4.58 16.75
CA MET A 105 1.48 -3.21 16.42
C MET A 105 0.95 -2.16 17.41
N GLY A 106 0.12 -2.53 18.39
CA GLY A 106 -0.50 -1.58 19.32
C GLY A 106 0.49 -0.71 20.14
N SER A 107 1.73 -1.17 20.30
CA SER A 107 2.81 -0.43 20.96
C SER A 107 3.40 0.71 20.12
N ILE A 108 3.29 0.61 18.79
CA ILE A 108 3.88 1.54 17.82
C ILE A 108 2.84 2.33 17.02
N LEU A 109 1.59 1.86 16.97
CA LEU A 109 0.51 2.61 16.35
C LEU A 109 0.24 3.89 17.14
N PRO A 110 -0.08 5.02 16.47
CA PRO A 110 -0.52 6.22 17.15
C PRO A 110 -1.74 5.84 17.99
N ARG A 111 -1.61 5.88 19.32
CA ARG A 111 -2.76 5.68 20.19
C ARG A 111 -3.77 6.73 19.79
N ALA A 112 -4.92 6.31 19.24
CA ALA A 112 -6.03 7.20 19.04
C ALA A 112 -6.26 7.89 20.39
N LYS A 113 -6.03 9.20 20.46
CA LYS A 113 -6.37 9.97 21.65
C LYS A 113 -7.83 9.65 21.88
N ASN A 114 -8.15 9.00 23.00
CA ASN A 114 -9.51 8.81 23.43
C ASN A 114 -10.23 10.15 23.20
N PRO A 115 -11.28 10.24 22.38
CA PRO A 115 -12.19 11.36 22.46
C PRO A 115 -12.91 11.19 23.79
N SER A 116 -12.20 11.52 24.88
CA SER A 116 -12.75 11.53 26.22
C SER A 116 -13.85 12.58 26.22
N LYS A 117 -15.08 12.09 26.27
CA LYS A 117 -16.26 12.67 26.93
C LYS A 117 -16.47 14.18 26.74
N LYS A 118 -17.54 14.51 26.02
CA LYS A 118 -18.40 15.69 26.22
C LYS A 118 -17.66 17.04 26.26
N GLY A 119 -17.29 17.55 25.09
CA GLY A 119 -17.28 18.99 24.88
C GLY A 119 -18.72 19.47 24.74
N ILE A 120 -19.27 20.06 25.80
CA ILE A 120 -20.53 20.81 25.76
C ILE A 120 -20.30 21.98 24.79
N TRP A 121 -20.87 21.90 23.59
CA TRP A 121 -20.83 22.99 22.62
C TRP A 121 -21.70 24.16 23.14
N PRO A 122 -21.14 25.36 23.39
CA PRO A 122 -21.92 26.49 23.83
C PRO A 122 -22.23 27.37 22.62
N TRP A 123 -23.23 27.00 21.83
CA TRP A 123 -23.89 27.98 20.95
C TRP A 123 -25.40 27.85 21.09
N ARG A 124 -25.91 28.50 22.14
CA ARG A 124 -27.26 29.07 22.15
C ARG A 124 -27.13 30.59 22.15
N ARG A 125 -27.99 31.19 21.32
CA ARG A 125 -28.43 32.60 21.21
C ARG A 125 -27.63 33.44 20.19
N LYS A 126 -28.28 34.23 19.32
CA LYS A 126 -29.66 34.74 19.28
C LYS A 126 -30.31 34.49 17.92
#